data_AF-A0A8X6X6V2-F1
#
_entry.id   AF-A0A8X6X6V2-F1
#
_cell.length_a   1.000
_cell.length_b   1.000
_cell.length_c   1.000
_cell.angle_alpha   90.00
_cell.angle_beta   90.00
_cell.angle_gamma   90.00
#
_symmetry.space_group_name_H-M   'P 1'
#
loop_
_entity.id
_entity.type
_entity.pdbx_description
1 polymer ?
#
loop_
_entity_poly.entity_id
_entity_poly.type
_entity_poly.pdbx_seq_one_letter_code
_entity_poly.pdbx_strand_id
1 'polypeptide(L)'
;MIWSQVKGYVAKENKTFKLNEINELETKGIDKVSTQNSTNCINHVIKKEKEMWEIDELVDEIWENQNFIISVNSDSSDSDSDLMSADDL
;
A
#
# COMPACT_ATOMS: atom_id res chain seq x y z
N MET A 1 5.42 -12.13 6.33
CA MET A 1 4.07 -12.57 5.90
C MET A 1 4.00 -14.08 5.86
N ILE A 2 2.92 -14.66 6.41
CA ILE A 2 2.72 -16.12 6.50
C ILE A 2 2.71 -16.78 5.11
N TRP A 3 1.99 -16.21 4.14
CA TRP A 3 1.88 -16.78 2.80
C TRP A 3 3.22 -16.91 2.05
N SER A 4 4.18 -16.03 2.33
CA SER A 4 5.54 -16.14 1.79
C SER A 4 6.28 -17.36 2.33
N GLN A 5 6.04 -17.74 3.59
CA GLN A 5 6.65 -18.90 4.22
C GLN A 5 6.05 -20.19 3.65
N VAL A 6 4.72 -20.25 3.51
CA VAL A 6 4.01 -21.39 2.91
C VAL A 6 4.49 -21.61 1.49
N LYS A 7 4.52 -20.56 0.65
CA LYS A 7 5.03 -20.67 -0.73
C LYS A 7 6.50 -21.09 -0.79
N GLY A 8 7.34 -20.57 0.10
CA GLY A 8 8.75 -20.97 0.18
C GLY A 8 8.92 -22.44 0.56
N TYR A 9 8.08 -22.94 1.46
CA TYR A 9 8.06 -24.36 1.84
C TYR A 9 7.62 -25.25 0.67
N VAL A 10 6.51 -24.91 0.01
CA VAL A 10 6.02 -25.64 -1.16
C VAL A 10 7.07 -25.64 -2.27
N ALA A 11 7.69 -24.49 -2.57
CA ALA A 11 8.72 -24.39 -3.61
C ALA A 11 9.98 -25.23 -3.31
N LYS A 12 10.35 -25.39 -2.03
CA LYS A 12 11.52 -26.18 -1.63
C LYS A 12 11.27 -27.69 -1.69
N GLU A 13 10.08 -28.13 -1.31
CA GLU A 13 9.75 -29.55 -1.18
C GLU A 13 9.12 -30.15 -2.44
N ASN A 14 8.58 -29.31 -3.34
CA ASN A 14 7.97 -29.78 -4.58
C ASN A 14 9.03 -30.28 -5.57
N LYS A 15 9.01 -31.58 -5.86
CA LYS A 15 9.94 -32.23 -6.81
C LYS A 15 9.30 -32.57 -8.15
N THR A 16 7.97 -32.69 -8.20
CA THR A 16 7.28 -33.25 -9.37
C THR A 16 6.32 -32.26 -10.04
N PHE A 17 6.11 -31.07 -9.46
CA PHE A 17 5.20 -30.02 -9.95
C PHE A 17 3.76 -30.50 -10.22
N LYS A 18 3.34 -31.59 -9.58
CA LYS A 18 1.99 -32.14 -9.71
C LYS A 18 1.04 -31.44 -8.75
N LEU A 19 -0.16 -31.11 -9.23
CA LEU A 19 -1.18 -30.39 -8.44
C LEU A 19 -1.55 -31.11 -7.13
N ASN A 20 -1.64 -32.45 -7.15
CA ASN A 20 -1.94 -33.21 -5.93
C ASN A 20 -0.85 -33.06 -4.86
N GLU A 21 0.42 -33.04 -5.27
CA GLU A 21 1.55 -32.87 -4.35
C GLU A 21 1.63 -31.45 -3.81
N ILE A 22 1.30 -30.46 -4.64
CA ILE A 22 1.22 -29.05 -4.23
C ILE A 22 0.13 -28.86 -3.17
N ASN A 23 -1.07 -29.42 -3.37
CA ASN A 23 -2.17 -29.33 -2.40
C ASN A 23 -1.80 -29.94 -1.04
N GLU A 24 -1.12 -31.09 -1.04
CA GLU A 24 -0.64 -31.70 0.21
C GLU A 24 0.44 -30.87 0.90
N LEU A 25 1.40 -30.33 0.13
CA LEU A 25 2.48 -29.50 0.66
C LEU A 25 1.96 -28.14 1.16
N GLU A 26 0.94 -27.58 0.54
CA GLU A 26 0.29 -26.35 0.98
C GLU A 26 -0.40 -26.56 2.33
N THR A 27 -1.18 -27.63 2.45
CA THR A 27 -1.85 -28.00 3.72
C THR A 27 -0.81 -28.19 4.83
N LYS A 28 0.25 -28.96 4.57
CA LYS A 28 1.36 -29.15 5.51
C LYS A 28 2.11 -27.84 5.81
N GLY A 29 2.23 -26.96 4.83
CA GLY A 29 2.86 -25.65 4.96
C GLY A 29 2.07 -24.74 5.90
N ILE A 30 0.75 -24.75 5.80
CA ILE A 30 -0.16 -24.03 6.69
C ILE A 30 -0.08 -24.58 8.11
N ASP A 31 -0.12 -25.90 8.30
CA ASP A 31 0.01 -26.54 9.62
C ASP A 31 1.36 -26.23 10.30
N LYS A 32 2.40 -26.04 9.49
CA LYS A 32 3.75 -25.73 9.96
C LYS A 32 3.92 -24.26 10.39
N VAL A 33 2.98 -23.39 10.01
CA VAL A 33 2.96 -22.01 10.51
C VAL A 33 2.56 -22.05 11.98
N SER A 34 3.56 -21.96 12.86
CA SER A 34 3.33 -21.87 14.29
C SER A 34 2.48 -20.64 14.63
N THR A 35 1.66 -20.76 15.67
CA THR A 35 0.97 -19.64 16.32
C THR A 35 1.91 -18.45 16.58
N GLN A 36 3.18 -18.71 16.90
CA GLN A 36 4.19 -17.68 17.10
C GLN A 36 4.45 -16.83 15.84
N ASN A 37 4.48 -17.45 14.65
CA ASN A 37 4.69 -16.73 13.39
C ASN A 37 3.50 -15.83 13.06
N SER A 38 2.28 -16.28 13.38
CA SER A 38 1.06 -15.48 13.25
C SER A 38 1.06 -14.31 14.21
N THR A 39 1.36 -14.55 15.49
CA THR A 39 1.45 -13.48 16.51
C THR A 39 2.51 -12.44 16.14
N ASN A 40 3.67 -12.86 15.65
CA ASN A 40 4.72 -11.93 15.22
C ASN A 40 4.27 -11.06 14.04
N CYS A 41 3.53 -11.62 13.07
CA CYS A 41 2.99 -10.84 11.96
C CYS A 41 1.93 -9.84 12.44
N ILE A 42 1.04 -10.25 13.35
CA ILE A 42 0.02 -9.38 13.93
C ILE A 42 0.67 -8.22 14.69
N ASN A 43 1.63 -8.52 15.56
CA ASN A 43 2.37 -7.50 16.32
C ASN A 43 3.10 -6.50 15.41
N HIS A 44 3.64 -6.97 14.28
CA HIS A 44 4.28 -6.10 13.30
C HIS A 44 3.29 -5.13 12.66
N VAL A 45 2.09 -5.61 12.29
CA VAL A 45 1.03 -4.77 11.72
C VAL A 45 0.54 -3.74 12.75
N ILE A 46 0.26 -4.15 13.98
CA ILE A 46 -0.15 -3.25 15.06
C ILE A 46 0.90 -2.14 15.28
N LYS A 47 2.18 -2.51 15.27
CA LYS A 47 3.26 -1.52 15.40
C LYS A 47 3.23 -0.52 14.26
N LYS A 48 3.08 -0.99 13.02
CA LYS A 48 3.05 -0.13 11.83
C LYS A 48 1.82 0.78 11.79
N GLU A 49 0.67 0.26 12.19
CA GLU A 49 -0.55 1.04 12.33
C GLU A 49 -0.36 2.17 13.34
N LYS A 50 0.22 1.88 14.51
CA LYS A 50 0.55 2.90 15.51
C LYS A 50 1.50 3.97 14.97
N GLU A 51 2.58 3.58 14.28
CA GLU A 51 3.51 4.52 13.65
C GLU A 51 2.78 5.43 12.63
N MET A 52 1.80 4.91 11.89
CA MET A 52 1.00 5.69 10.96
C MET A 52 0.05 6.66 11.65
N TRP A 53 -0.60 6.22 12.73
CA TRP A 53 -1.46 7.09 13.55
C TRP A 53 -0.68 8.25 14.17
N GLU A 54 0.53 8.01 14.67
CA GLU A 54 1.39 9.07 15.21
C GLU A 54 1.77 10.10 14.14
N ILE A 55 2.01 9.66 12.90
CA ILE A 55 2.29 10.57 11.78
C ILE A 55 1.04 11.38 11.42
N ASP A 56 -0.13 10.75 11.38
CA ASP A 56 -1.40 11.41 11.06
C ASP A 56 -1.70 12.53 12.07
N GLU A 57 -1.55 12.25 13.37
CA GLU A 57 -1.70 13.23 14.45
C GLU A 57 -0.72 14.41 14.28
N LEU A 58 0.55 14.14 13.95
CA LEU A 58 1.54 15.19 13.70
C LEU A 58 1.21 16.03 12.46
N VAL A 59 0.68 15.43 11.40
CA VAL A 59 0.26 16.16 10.19
C VAL A 59 -0.91 17.09 10.51
N ASP A 60 -1.89 16.61 11.28
CA ASP A 60 -3.02 17.42 11.72
C ASP A 60 -2.56 18.60 12.58
N GLU A 61 -1.66 18.37 13.55
CA GLU A 61 -1.09 19.46 14.37
C GLU A 61 -0.36 20.49 13.51
N ILE A 62 0.43 20.06 12.52
CA ILE A 62 1.14 20.98 11.62
C ILE A 62 0.15 21.77 10.76
N TRP A 63 -0.89 21.11 10.26
CA TRP A 63 -1.90 21.72 9.40
C TRP A 63 -2.74 22.75 10.16
N GLU A 64 -3.16 22.44 11.38
CA GLU A 64 -3.91 23.36 12.24
C GLU A 64 -3.06 24.57 12.66
N ASN A 65 -1.76 24.38 12.90
CA ASN A 65 -0.84 25.45 13.27
C ASN A 65 -0.29 26.23 12.06
N GLN A 66 -0.50 25.75 10.83
CA GLN A 66 -0.17 26.49 9.61
C GLN A 66 -1.26 27.49 9.27
N ASN A 67 -1.05 28.76 9.64
CA ASN A 67 -1.79 29.88 9.07
C ASN A 67 -1.46 30.01 7.57
N PHE A 68 -2.19 29.29 6.71
CA PHE A 68 -2.15 29.53 5.26
C PHE A 68 -2.78 30.89 4.95
N ILE A 69 -1.94 31.86 4.59
CA ILE A 69 -2.40 33.14 4.05
C ILE A 69 -2.63 32.94 2.55
N ILE A 70 -3.88 32.66 2.17
CA ILE A 70 -4.28 32.68 0.76
C ILE A 70 -4.47 34.14 0.37
N SER A 71 -3.53 34.69 -0.39
CA SER A 71 -3.67 36.04 -0.94
C SER A 71 -4.64 36.01 -2.11
N VAL A 72 -5.92 36.33 -1.85
CA VAL A 72 -7.01 36.43 -2.85
C VAL A 72 -6.86 37.74 -3.65
N ASN A 73 -5.66 38.05 -4.13
CA ASN A 73 -5.43 39.23 -4.96
C ASN A 73 -4.27 39.05 -5.95
N SER A 74 -4.08 37.83 -6.45
CA SER A 74 -3.45 37.63 -7.76
C SER A 74 -4.54 37.67 -8.81
N ASP A 75 -4.54 38.72 -9.64
CA ASP A 75 -5.38 38.81 -10.82
C ASP A 75 -5.27 37.51 -11.64
N SER A 76 -6.31 36.68 -11.60
CA SER A 76 -6.44 35.56 -12.53
C SER A 76 -7.01 36.13 -13.81
N SER A 77 -6.12 36.58 -14.70
CA SER A 77 -6.45 36.81 -16.10
C SER A 77 -5.71 35.77 -16.92
N ASP A 78 -6.35 34.61 -17.07
CA ASP A 78 -6.11 33.74 -18.22
C ASP A 78 -7.38 33.79 -19.05
N SER A 79 -7.37 34.68 -20.04
CA SER A 79 -8.37 34.77 -21.10
C SER A 79 -7.67 34.73 -22.44
N ASP A 80 -7.09 33.59 -22.76
CA ASP A 80 -6.71 33.26 -24.15
C ASP A 80 -7.96 32.73 -24.86
N SER A 81 -8.81 33.68 -25.24
CA SER A 81 -9.92 33.46 -26.17
C SER A 81 -9.50 33.92 -27.56
N ASP A 82 -8.56 33.20 -28.20
CA ASP A 82 -8.28 33.40 -29.62
C ASP A 82 -9.14 32.45 -30.47
N LEU A 83 -9.93 33.10 -31.31
CA LEU A 83 -11.05 32.62 -32.11
C LEU A 83 -10.65 31.58 -33.18
N MET A 84 -11.61 30.69 -33.47
CA MET A 84 -11.55 29.68 -34.52
C MET A 84 -11.49 30.25 -35.96
N SER A 85 -10.57 29.69 -36.76
CA SER A 85 -10.62 29.32 -38.20
C SER A 85 -10.80 30.38 -39.30
N ALA A 86 -9.88 30.34 -40.29
CA ALA A 86 -10.17 29.94 -41.68
C ALA A 86 -8.88 29.88 -42.54
N ASP A 87 -8.38 28.67 -42.80
CA ASP A 87 -7.71 28.33 -44.07
C ASP A 87 -8.84 28.06 -45.10
N ASP A 88 -8.98 28.89 -46.14
CA ASP A 88 -9.10 28.46 -47.56
C ASP A 88 -9.29 29.66 -48.52
N LEU A 89 -8.59 29.59 -49.66
CA LEU A 89 -8.52 30.44 -50.88
C LEU A 89 -7.51 31.60 -50.93
#